data_AF-A0A0G1Q217-F1
#
_entry.id   AF-A0A0G1Q217-F1
#
_cell.length_a   1.000
_cell.length_b   1.000
_cell.length_c   1.000
_cell.angle_alpha   90.00
_cell.angle_beta   90.00
_cell.angle_gamma   90.00
#
_symmetry.space_group_name_H-M   'P 1'
#
loop_
_entity.id
_entity.type
_entity.pdbx_description
1 polymer ?
#
loop_
_entity_poly.entity_id
_entity_poly.type
_entity_poly.pdbx_seq_one_letter_code
_entity_poly.pdbx_strand_id
1 'polypeptide(L)'
;MAVQLNYLAPPDWQPPEADERYVIVLFKLQLAPGVGENMFAQAAASIAAESSTGTWTTVEHRPDSGMELADTYKAVAYDLSLTDHMFKVAYRVDLFEPGNISGFLAGPLGNVAGMK
;
A
#
# COMPACT_ATOMS: atom_id res chain seq x y z
N MET A 1 8.04 9.30 13.29
CA MET A 1 6.76 8.68 12.87
C MET A 1 7.07 7.83 11.65
N ALA A 2 6.61 6.57 11.58
CA ALA A 2 6.92 5.73 10.43
C ALA A 2 6.34 6.38 9.16
N VAL A 3 7.18 6.66 8.17
CA VAL A 3 6.83 7.34 6.91
C VAL A 3 5.66 6.68 6.18
N GLN A 4 5.48 5.38 6.41
CA GLN A 4 4.48 4.55 5.77
C GLN A 4 3.07 4.75 6.33
N LEU A 5 2.88 5.37 7.51
CA LEU A 5 1.53 5.56 8.08
C LEU A 5 0.60 6.42 7.21
N ASN A 6 1.16 7.23 6.30
CA ASN A 6 0.39 7.99 5.31
C ASN A 6 -0.27 7.13 4.22
N TYR A 7 0.00 5.82 4.21
CA TYR A 7 -0.60 4.82 3.32
C TYR A 7 -1.68 3.99 4.03
N LEU A 8 -1.98 4.27 5.30
CA LEU A 8 -3.07 3.63 6.03
C LEU A 8 -4.33 4.51 5.96
N ALA A 9 -5.46 3.91 5.62
CA ALA A 9 -6.74 4.60 5.60
C ALA A 9 -7.21 4.95 7.02
N PRO A 10 -8.02 6.02 7.18
CA PRO A 10 -8.77 6.20 8.42
C PRO A 10 -9.78 5.05 8.62
N PRO A 11 -10.27 4.83 9.86
CA PRO A 11 -11.31 3.85 10.13
C PRO A 11 -12.52 4.04 9.22
N ASP A 12 -13.14 2.92 8.82
CA ASP A 12 -14.34 2.85 7.98
C ASP A 12 -14.21 3.46 6.57
N TRP A 13 -13.01 3.85 6.16
CA TRP A 13 -12.76 4.33 4.81
C TRP A 13 -13.00 3.23 3.77
N GLN A 14 -13.57 3.63 2.64
CA GLN A 14 -13.75 2.79 1.46
C GLN A 14 -13.28 3.55 0.22
N PRO A 15 -12.69 2.87 -0.77
CA PRO A 15 -12.28 3.51 -2.01
C PRO A 15 -13.51 4.08 -2.74
N PRO A 16 -13.54 5.39 -3.06
CA PRO A 16 -14.67 5.99 -3.75
C PRO A 16 -14.71 5.51 -5.21
N GLU A 17 -15.88 5.05 -5.66
CA GLU A 17 -16.04 4.42 -7.00
C GLU A 17 -15.08 3.22 -7.17
N ALA A 18 -15.05 2.36 -6.15
CA ALA A 18 -14.15 1.22 -6.03
C ALA A 18 -14.01 0.40 -7.33
N ASP A 19 -15.13 0.07 -7.96
CA ASP A 19 -15.18 -0.79 -9.14
C ASP A 19 -14.69 -0.12 -10.43
N GLU A 20 -14.58 1.21 -10.44
CA GLU A 20 -14.20 1.98 -11.64
C GLU A 20 -12.77 2.53 -11.54
N ARG A 21 -12.37 2.99 -10.36
CA ARG A 21 -11.11 3.72 -10.16
C ARG A 21 -10.01 2.92 -9.49
N TYR A 22 -10.33 1.75 -8.93
CA TYR A 22 -9.38 1.01 -8.11
C TYR A 22 -9.25 -0.45 -8.51
N VAL A 23 -8.01 -0.94 -8.42
CA VAL A 23 -7.73 -2.37 -8.32
C VAL A 23 -7.58 -2.68 -6.83
N ILE A 24 -8.38 -3.62 -6.33
CA ILE A 24 -8.37 -4.03 -4.92
C ILE A 24 -7.64 -5.36 -4.80
N VAL A 25 -6.59 -5.40 -3.98
CA VAL A 25 -5.85 -6.63 -3.66
C VAL A 25 -6.07 -6.96 -2.19
N LEU A 26 -6.52 -8.19 -1.92
CA LEU A 26 -6.59 -8.73 -0.57
C LEU A 26 -5.27 -9.40 -0.23
N PHE A 27 -4.62 -8.94 0.83
CA PHE A 27 -3.41 -9.55 1.38
C PHE A 27 -3.73 -10.35 2.63
N LYS A 28 -3.06 -11.50 2.78
CA LYS A 28 -2.93 -12.20 4.05
C LYS A 28 -1.48 -12.09 4.50
N LEU A 29 -1.27 -11.57 5.69
CA LEU A 29 0.06 -11.27 6.21
C LEU A 29 0.39 -12.16 7.41
N GLN A 30 1.59 -12.71 7.42
CA GLN A 30 2.18 -13.30 8.60
C GLN A 30 3.32 -12.40 9.06
N LEU A 31 3.24 -11.91 10.29
CA LEU A 31 4.31 -11.10 10.87
C LEU A 31 5.55 -11.98 11.16
N ALA A 32 6.73 -11.39 11.00
CA ALA A 32 7.99 -12.07 11.30
C ALA A 32 8.06 -12.47 12.80
N PRO A 33 8.78 -13.56 13.13
CA PRO A 33 8.95 -13.98 14.52
C PRO A 33 9.48 -12.84 15.41
N GLY A 34 8.82 -12.60 16.54
CA GLY A 34 9.19 -11.53 17.49
C GLY A 34 8.60 -10.15 17.18
N VAL A 35 7.92 -9.97 16.04
CA VAL A 35 7.14 -8.76 15.74
C VAL A 35 5.76 -8.88 16.40
N GLY A 36 5.43 -7.92 17.27
CA GLY A 36 4.13 -7.89 17.96
C GLY A 36 2.97 -7.57 17.04
N GLU A 37 1.77 -8.05 17.39
CA GLU A 37 0.53 -7.81 16.61
C GLU A 37 0.17 -6.32 16.49
N ASN A 38 0.62 -5.49 17.44
CA ASN A 38 0.48 -4.03 17.37
C ASN A 38 1.16 -3.41 16.13
N MET A 39 2.05 -4.15 15.45
CA MET A 39 2.71 -3.75 14.21
C MET A 39 1.91 -4.11 12.95
N PHE A 40 0.80 -4.85 13.06
CA PHE A 40 0.04 -5.31 11.89
C PHE A 40 -0.40 -4.16 10.97
N ALA A 41 -0.93 -3.08 11.55
CA ALA A 41 -1.33 -1.91 10.77
C ALA A 41 -0.15 -1.21 10.09
N GLN A 42 0.99 -1.11 10.77
CA GLN A 42 2.20 -0.55 10.18
C GLN A 42 2.71 -1.43 9.04
N ALA A 43 2.70 -2.76 9.21
CA ALA A 43 3.13 -3.69 8.15
C ALA A 43 2.20 -3.62 6.92
N ALA A 44 0.89 -3.52 7.11
CA ALA A 44 -0.07 -3.29 6.03
C ALA A 44 0.22 -1.96 5.29
N ALA A 45 0.48 -0.89 6.03
CA ALA A 45 0.85 0.41 5.47
C ALA A 45 2.18 0.36 4.70
N SER A 46 3.16 -0.40 5.20
CA SER A 46 4.44 -0.62 4.52
C SER A 46 4.28 -1.40 3.20
N ILE A 47 3.39 -2.39 3.15
CA ILE A 47 3.08 -3.12 1.93
C ILE A 47 2.43 -2.18 0.90
N ALA A 48 1.45 -1.36 1.31
CA ALA A 48 0.86 -0.36 0.43
C ALA A 48 1.90 0.65 -0.10
N ALA A 49 2.82 1.09 0.77
CA ALA A 49 3.90 2.01 0.39
C ALA A 49 4.86 1.41 -0.65
N GLU A 50 5.49 0.28 -0.33
CA GLU A 50 6.55 -0.33 -1.16
C GLU A 50 6.01 -1.00 -2.44
N SER A 51 4.68 -1.20 -2.56
CA SER A 51 4.02 -1.67 -3.79
C SER A 51 3.42 -0.56 -4.64
N SER A 52 3.56 0.71 -4.25
CA SER A 52 3.08 1.87 -5.02
C SER A 52 4.15 2.95 -5.17
N THR A 53 4.20 3.92 -4.26
CA THR A 53 4.97 5.16 -4.42
C THR A 53 5.90 5.46 -3.24
N GLY A 54 5.89 4.60 -2.21
CA GLY A 54 6.61 4.84 -0.96
C GLY A 54 7.95 4.11 -0.88
N THR A 55 8.72 4.46 0.15
CA THR A 55 9.97 3.77 0.51
C THR A 55 10.21 3.86 2.02
N TRP A 56 11.31 3.27 2.49
CA TRP A 56 11.67 3.14 3.91
C TRP A 56 12.05 4.44 4.63
N THR A 57 12.20 5.56 3.90
CA THR A 57 12.56 6.87 4.46
C THR A 57 11.80 8.01 3.78
N THR A 58 11.80 9.19 4.39
CA THR A 58 11.20 10.39 3.80
C THR A 58 12.00 10.83 2.59
N VAL A 59 11.32 11.03 1.47
CA VAL A 59 11.88 11.71 0.29
C VAL A 59 11.63 13.22 0.45
N GLU A 60 12.65 14.03 0.21
CA GLU A 60 12.56 15.49 0.35
C GLU A 60 11.59 16.10 -0.68
N HIS A 61 10.69 16.96 -0.21
CA HIS A 61 9.74 17.66 -1.08
C HIS A 61 10.41 18.86 -1.75
N ARG A 62 10.65 18.75 -3.06
CA ARG A 62 11.21 19.81 -3.92
C ARG A 62 10.26 20.08 -5.10
N PRO A 63 10.29 21.27 -5.74
CA PRO A 63 9.37 21.61 -6.83
C PRO A 63 9.32 20.60 -8.00
N ASP A 64 10.39 19.84 -8.20
CA ASP A 64 10.58 18.85 -9.27
C ASP A 64 10.64 17.40 -8.75
N SER A 65 10.39 17.18 -7.46
CA SER A 65 10.51 15.86 -6.82
C SER A 65 9.40 14.87 -7.23
N GLY A 66 8.30 15.34 -7.82
CA GLY A 66 7.14 14.51 -8.15
C GLY A 66 6.33 14.03 -6.94
N MET A 67 6.61 14.54 -5.73
CA MET A 67 5.96 14.07 -4.51
C MET A 67 4.45 14.31 -4.46
N GLU A 68 3.95 15.40 -5.07
CA GLU A 68 2.50 15.66 -5.18
C GLU A 68 1.81 14.60 -6.07
N LEU A 69 2.47 14.19 -7.16
CA LEU A 69 1.99 13.11 -8.01
C LEU A 69 2.06 11.77 -7.27
N ALA A 70 3.14 11.51 -6.54
CA ALA A 70 3.27 10.30 -5.73
C ALA A 70 2.14 10.18 -4.71
N ASP A 71 1.79 11.27 -4.01
CA ASP A 71 0.67 11.25 -3.05
C ASP A 71 -0.69 11.04 -3.74
N THR A 72 -0.84 11.50 -4.98
CA THR A 72 -2.04 11.28 -5.80
C THR A 72 -2.21 9.80 -6.22
N TYR A 73 -1.09 9.11 -6.47
CA TYR A 73 -1.06 7.72 -6.96
C TYR A 73 -0.81 6.67 -5.87
N LYS A 74 -0.57 7.08 -4.62
CA LYS A 74 -0.30 6.15 -3.54
C LYS A 74 -1.42 5.14 -3.36
N ALA A 75 -1.03 3.90 -3.11
CA ALA A 75 -1.99 2.89 -2.69
C ALA A 75 -2.38 3.11 -1.22
N VAL A 76 -3.55 2.61 -0.84
CA VAL A 76 -4.06 2.78 0.53
C VAL A 76 -4.45 1.43 1.11
N ALA A 77 -3.85 1.07 2.25
CA ALA A 77 -4.25 -0.09 3.05
C ALA A 77 -5.49 0.23 3.89
N TYR A 78 -6.51 -0.63 3.83
CA TYR A 78 -7.79 -0.44 4.51
C TYR A 78 -8.43 -1.79 4.86
N ASP A 79 -9.51 -1.76 5.64
CA ASP A 79 -10.25 -2.97 6.04
C ASP A 79 -9.35 -4.02 6.72
N LEU A 80 -8.66 -3.61 7.80
CA LEU A 80 -7.71 -4.44 8.52
C LEU A 80 -8.44 -5.38 9.48
N SER A 81 -8.31 -6.69 9.26
CA SER A 81 -8.71 -7.73 10.21
C SER A 81 -7.45 -8.32 10.86
N LEU A 82 -7.22 -7.96 12.12
CA LEU A 82 -6.13 -8.59 12.90
C LEU A 82 -6.45 -10.07 13.19
N THR A 83 -7.72 -10.41 13.38
CA THR A 83 -8.16 -11.79 13.67
C THR A 83 -7.90 -12.74 12.50
N ASP A 84 -8.12 -12.28 11.26
CA ASP A 84 -7.87 -13.09 10.06
C ASP A 84 -6.45 -12.90 9.50
N HIS A 85 -5.72 -11.93 10.06
CA HIS A 85 -4.47 -11.39 9.54
C HIS A 85 -4.56 -10.98 8.06
N MET A 86 -5.67 -10.33 7.70
CA MET A 86 -5.95 -9.87 6.34
C MET A 86 -6.20 -8.38 6.29
N PHE A 87 -5.90 -7.78 5.14
CA PHE A 87 -6.23 -6.39 4.84
C PHE A 87 -6.34 -6.20 3.34
N LYS A 88 -7.04 -5.16 2.91
CA LYS A 88 -7.13 -4.79 1.50
C LYS A 88 -6.18 -3.64 1.20
N VAL A 89 -5.69 -3.60 -0.03
CA VAL A 89 -4.98 -2.45 -0.58
C VAL A 89 -5.71 -1.98 -1.83
N ALA A 90 -6.08 -0.70 -1.85
CA ALA A 90 -6.66 -0.04 -3.00
C ALA A 90 -5.57 0.68 -3.79
N TYR A 91 -5.35 0.25 -5.02
CA TYR A 91 -4.44 0.88 -5.98
C TYR A 91 -5.29 1.63 -7.00
N ARG A 92 -4.95 2.87 -7.34
CA ARG A 92 -5.64 3.52 -8.45
C ARG A 92 -5.35 2.77 -9.75
N VAL A 93 -6.37 2.63 -10.60
CA VAL A 93 -6.24 1.90 -11.88
C VAL A 93 -5.20 2.54 -12.80
N ASP A 94 -5.06 3.86 -12.76
CA ASP A 94 -4.13 4.66 -13.56
C ASP A 94 -2.67 4.63 -13.07
N LEU A 95 -2.39 3.97 -11.93
CA LEU A 95 -1.03 3.61 -11.53
C LEU A 95 -0.42 2.56 -12.48
N PHE A 96 -1.27 1.75 -13.14
CA PHE A 96 -0.83 0.64 -13.96
C PHE A 96 -1.02 0.92 -15.45
N GLU A 97 -0.07 0.44 -16.25
CA GLU A 97 -0.17 0.50 -17.71
C GLU A 97 -1.25 -0.46 -18.24
N PRO A 98 -2.22 0.03 -19.03
CA PRO A 98 -3.26 -0.82 -19.62
C PRO A 98 -2.69 -1.94 -20.49
N GLY A 99 -3.18 -3.17 -20.30
CA GLY A 99 -2.74 -4.34 -21.06
C GLY A 99 -1.40 -4.93 -20.60
N ASN A 100 -0.80 -4.43 -19.51
CA ASN A 100 0.48 -4.90 -19.00
C ASN A 100 0.33 -5.68 -17.68
N ILE A 101 0.06 -6.99 -17.77
CA ILE A 101 -0.07 -7.83 -16.58
C ILE A 101 1.24 -7.93 -15.78
N SER A 102 2.39 -7.95 -16.46
CA SER A 102 3.70 -8.00 -15.81
C SER A 102 3.98 -6.75 -14.97
N GLY A 103 3.65 -5.58 -15.52
CA GLY A 103 3.75 -4.29 -14.84
C GLY A 103 2.81 -4.22 -13.63
N PHE A 104 1.58 -4.73 -13.76
CA PHE A 104 0.69 -4.85 -12.62
C PHE A 104 1.30 -5.74 -11.53
N LEU A 105 1.70 -6.98 -11.84
CA LEU A 105 2.21 -7.93 -10.84
C LEU A 105 3.50 -7.44 -10.16
N ALA A 106 4.31 -6.64 -10.85
CA ALA A 106 5.52 -6.05 -10.28
C ALA A 106 5.26 -5.15 -9.06
N GLY A 107 4.07 -4.57 -8.93
CA GLY A 107 3.66 -3.81 -7.75
C GLY A 107 3.26 -4.74 -6.59
N PRO A 108 2.03 -5.27 -6.55
CA PRO A 108 1.50 -6.02 -5.40
C PRO A 108 2.24 -7.32 -5.09
N LEU A 109 2.93 -7.93 -6.07
CA LEU A 109 3.66 -9.20 -5.90
C LEU A 109 5.18 -9.05 -6.09
N GLY A 110 5.69 -7.82 -6.14
CA GLY A 110 7.12 -7.56 -6.28
C GLY A 110 7.87 -7.61 -4.96
N ASN A 111 8.45 -6.49 -4.57
CA ASN A 111 9.37 -6.39 -3.42
C ASN A 111 8.73 -6.76 -2.08
N VAL A 112 7.40 -6.57 -1.94
CA VAL A 112 6.68 -6.70 -0.67
C VAL A 112 6.74 -8.10 -0.05
N ALA A 113 6.90 -9.14 -0.87
CA ALA A 113 7.01 -10.52 -0.38
C ALA A 113 8.34 -10.81 0.34
N GLY A 114 9.37 -9.96 0.13
CA GLY A 114 10.70 -10.10 0.72
C GLY A 114 10.98 -9.15 1.90
N MET A 115 9.99 -8.38 2.35
CA MET A 115 10.14 -7.43 3.45
C MET A 115 10.40 -8.17 4.77
N LYS A 116 11.27 -7.59 5.61
CA LYS A 116 11.65 -8.13 6.92
C LYS A 116 10.79 -7.59 8.04
#